data_AF-A0A7C3QAB2-F1
#
_entry.id   AF-A0A7C3QAB2-F1
#
_cell.length_a   1.000
_cell.length_b   1.000
_cell.length_c   1.000
_cell.angle_alpha   90.00
_cell.angle_beta   90.00
_cell.angle_gamma   90.00
#
_symmetry.space_group_name_H-M   'P 1'
#
loop_
_entity.id
_entity.type
_entity.pdbx_description
1 polymer ?
#
loop_
_entity_poly.entity_id
_entity_poly.type
_entity_poly.pdbx_seq_one_letter_code
_entity_poly.pdbx_strand_id
1 'polypeptide(L)'
;MSQTAGVSLALLVPGLLGTQDIGRQFQVLGEGGEGLRPLGQWLNRGQAVDARGYGYEPALLSLFGMGIAHGEELPVAPLTLFADSGEAPAGYWMRADPVHLQADRDRVIMTDIGDSFLAGTPIDGLAAELNAFLEPLGYRLHAPVPQRWYLRAPHPPRLRTSPVSAVLGRDVHDHMPRGEDARQWRALLNEIQMLLHG
;
A
#
# COMPACT_ATOMS: atom_id res chain seq x y z
N MET A 1 -25.46 -31.39 -20.64
CA MET A 1 -25.29 -31.32 -19.18
C MET A 1 -24.75 -29.94 -18.84
N SER A 2 -25.64 -28.98 -18.62
CA SER A 2 -25.27 -27.59 -18.32
C SER A 2 -24.76 -27.49 -16.89
N GLN A 3 -23.49 -27.12 -16.74
CA GLN A 3 -22.86 -26.85 -15.47
C GLN A 3 -23.36 -25.47 -15.00
N THR A 4 -24.19 -25.43 -13.97
CA THR A 4 -24.60 -24.16 -13.35
C THR A 4 -23.35 -23.55 -12.73
N ALA A 5 -22.79 -22.51 -13.36
CA ALA A 5 -21.68 -21.77 -12.78
C ALA A 5 -22.18 -21.15 -11.47
N GLY A 6 -21.69 -21.67 -10.33
CA GLY A 6 -22.03 -21.13 -9.02
C GLY A 6 -21.53 -19.69 -8.93
N VAL A 7 -22.36 -18.81 -8.35
CA VAL A 7 -21.92 -17.45 -8.01
C VAL A 7 -20.89 -17.56 -6.89
N SER A 8 -19.67 -17.09 -7.13
CA SER A 8 -18.62 -16.99 -6.12
C SER A 8 -18.54 -15.55 -5.60
N LEU A 9 -18.53 -15.38 -4.28
CA LEU A 9 -18.34 -14.09 -3.61
C LEU A 9 -17.08 -14.18 -2.75
N ALA A 10 -16.10 -13.31 -3.03
CA ALA A 10 -14.92 -13.16 -2.21
C ALA A 10 -15.05 -11.90 -1.33
N LEU A 11 -14.82 -12.05 -0.02
CA LEU A 11 -14.80 -10.95 0.94
C LEU A 11 -13.39 -10.84 1.53
N LEU A 12 -12.69 -9.74 1.20
CA LEU A 12 -11.40 -9.39 1.79
C LEU A 12 -11.64 -8.28 2.82
N VAL A 13 -11.29 -8.53 4.09
CA VAL A 13 -11.48 -7.58 5.19
C VAL A 13 -10.12 -7.25 5.82
N PRO A 14 -9.44 -6.19 5.35
CA PRO A 14 -8.16 -5.77 5.92
C PRO A 14 -8.30 -5.44 7.40
N GLY A 15 -7.39 -5.96 8.22
CA GLY A 15 -7.36 -5.67 9.67
C GLY A 15 -8.50 -6.30 10.47
N LEU A 16 -9.30 -7.21 9.90
CA LEU A 16 -10.38 -7.92 10.61
C LEU A 16 -9.88 -8.59 11.89
N LEU A 17 -8.69 -9.18 11.81
CA LEU A 17 -7.99 -9.75 12.93
C LEU A 17 -6.84 -8.80 13.25
N GLY A 18 -6.98 -8.00 14.31
CA GLY A 18 -5.94 -7.08 14.76
C GLY A 18 -4.64 -7.82 15.11
N THR A 19 -3.62 -7.10 15.56
CA THR A 19 -2.27 -7.66 15.80
C THR A 19 -2.14 -8.62 17.00
N GLN A 20 -3.21 -8.90 17.72
CA GLN A 20 -3.20 -9.75 18.93
C GLN A 20 -3.76 -11.15 18.67
N ASP A 21 -3.49 -12.08 19.60
CA ASP A 21 -3.80 -13.51 19.56
C ASP A 21 -5.09 -13.86 18.79
N ILE A 22 -4.89 -14.43 17.60
CA ILE A 22 -5.91 -14.80 16.62
C ILE A 22 -6.96 -15.72 17.27
N GLY A 23 -6.55 -16.64 18.16
CA GLY A 23 -7.46 -17.58 18.81
C GLY A 23 -8.48 -16.88 19.72
N ARG A 24 -8.06 -15.85 20.45
CA ARG A 24 -8.93 -15.07 21.34
C ARG A 24 -9.86 -14.14 20.56
N GLN A 25 -9.41 -13.61 19.42
CA GLN A 25 -10.25 -12.78 18.56
C GLN A 25 -11.37 -13.57 17.89
N PHE A 26 -11.10 -14.80 17.40
CA PHE A 26 -12.16 -15.67 16.88
C PHE A 26 -13.20 -16.04 17.95
N GLN A 27 -12.78 -16.20 19.20
CA GLN A 27 -13.70 -16.41 20.31
C GLN A 27 -14.59 -15.18 20.56
N VAL A 28 -14.02 -13.97 20.54
CA VAL A 28 -14.79 -12.70 20.66
C VAL A 28 -15.73 -12.47 19.46
N LEU A 29 -15.30 -12.80 18.24
CA LEU A 29 -16.14 -12.76 17.04
C LEU A 29 -17.30 -13.79 17.11
N GLY A 30 -17.06 -14.94 17.74
CA GLY A 30 -18.06 -16.00 17.95
C GLY A 30 -19.05 -15.72 19.08
N GLU A 31 -18.64 -14.98 20.11
CA GLU A 31 -19.48 -14.62 21.28
C GLU A 31 -20.37 -13.38 21.03
N GLY A 32 -20.01 -12.55 20.03
CA GLY A 32 -20.93 -11.78 19.18
C GLY A 32 -21.87 -10.74 19.82
N GLY A 33 -21.47 -9.47 19.74
CA GLY A 33 -22.45 -8.39 19.49
C GLY A 33 -23.26 -8.68 18.21
N GLU A 34 -24.52 -8.25 18.16
CA GLU A 34 -25.53 -8.73 17.20
C GLU A 34 -25.13 -8.65 15.70
N GLY A 35 -24.20 -7.78 15.32
CA GLY A 35 -23.78 -7.58 13.93
C GLY A 35 -22.91 -8.69 13.30
N LEU A 36 -22.27 -9.57 14.08
CA LEU A 36 -21.27 -10.52 13.56
C LEU A 36 -21.75 -11.99 13.52
N ARG A 37 -22.95 -12.29 14.03
CA ARG A 37 -23.50 -13.66 14.05
C ARG A 37 -23.56 -14.32 12.66
N PRO A 38 -23.94 -13.63 11.56
CA PRO A 38 -23.95 -14.24 10.22
C PRO A 38 -22.56 -14.69 9.77
N LEU A 39 -21.52 -13.91 10.09
CA LEU A 39 -20.14 -14.25 9.77
C LEU A 39 -19.69 -15.52 10.51
N GLY A 40 -20.02 -15.64 11.80
CA GLY A 40 -19.74 -16.84 12.58
C GLY A 40 -20.40 -18.11 12.01
N GLN A 41 -21.63 -17.99 11.50
CA GLN A 41 -22.32 -19.11 10.85
C GLN A 41 -21.64 -19.54 9.54
N TRP A 42 -21.13 -18.60 8.75
CA TRP A 42 -20.40 -18.91 7.52
C TRP A 42 -19.03 -19.52 7.81
N LEU A 43 -18.29 -18.99 8.79
CA LEU A 43 -16.98 -19.52 9.19
C LEU A 43 -17.08 -20.96 9.71
N ASN A 44 -18.13 -21.31 10.46
CA ASN A 44 -18.35 -22.69 10.95
C ASN A 44 -18.61 -23.71 9.83
N ARG A 45 -19.01 -23.27 8.64
CA ARG A 45 -19.22 -24.12 7.45
C ARG A 45 -18.09 -23.99 6.43
N GLY A 46 -17.13 -23.12 6.69
CA GLY A 46 -16.02 -22.83 5.79
C GLY A 46 -14.86 -23.81 6.00
N GLN A 47 -14.03 -23.91 4.96
CA GLN A 47 -12.72 -24.55 5.09
C GLN A 47 -11.69 -23.46 5.40
N ALA A 48 -11.00 -23.58 6.53
CA ALA A 48 -9.85 -22.73 6.81
C ALA A 48 -8.71 -23.11 5.88
N VAL A 49 -8.22 -22.12 5.13
CA VAL A 49 -7.02 -22.25 4.30
C VAL A 49 -5.99 -21.29 4.86
N ASP A 50 -4.77 -21.77 4.97
CA ASP A 50 -3.65 -20.96 5.37
C ASP A 50 -3.28 -19.98 4.25
N ALA A 51 -3.52 -18.70 4.49
CA ALA A 51 -3.14 -17.60 3.60
C ALA A 51 -1.86 -16.88 4.08
N ARG A 52 -1.06 -17.49 4.98
CA ARG A 52 0.23 -16.92 5.42
C ARG A 52 1.11 -16.60 4.21
N GLY A 53 1.61 -15.37 4.15
CA GLY A 53 2.54 -14.91 3.10
C GLY A 53 1.92 -14.00 2.05
N TYR A 54 0.59 -13.86 2.00
CA TYR A 54 -0.04 -12.85 1.16
C TYR A 54 -0.15 -11.52 1.91
N GLY A 55 0.59 -10.51 1.46
CA GLY A 55 0.28 -9.11 1.80
C GLY A 55 -1.11 -8.73 1.26
N TYR A 56 -1.61 -7.55 1.64
CA TYR A 56 -2.92 -7.06 1.19
C TYR A 56 -3.02 -7.02 -0.35
N GLU A 57 -2.03 -6.45 -1.02
CA GLU A 57 -2.03 -6.28 -2.47
C GLU A 57 -1.89 -7.61 -3.23
N PRO A 58 -0.96 -8.54 -2.88
CA PRO A 58 -0.92 -9.87 -3.47
C PRO A 58 -2.23 -10.66 -3.28
N ALA A 59 -2.84 -10.58 -2.09
CA ALA A 59 -4.12 -11.25 -1.82
C ALA A 59 -5.22 -10.72 -2.76
N LEU A 60 -5.34 -9.39 -2.88
CA LEU A 60 -6.32 -8.75 -3.75
C LEU A 60 -6.13 -9.16 -5.20
N LEU A 61 -4.90 -9.12 -5.72
CA LEU A 61 -4.61 -9.48 -7.11
C LEU A 61 -4.93 -10.96 -7.41
N SER A 62 -4.66 -11.85 -6.45
CA SER A 62 -4.98 -13.28 -6.59
C SER A 62 -6.49 -13.54 -6.75
N LEU A 63 -7.35 -12.74 -6.10
CA LEU A 63 -8.81 -12.84 -6.24
C LEU A 63 -9.30 -12.51 -7.65
N PHE A 64 -8.52 -11.74 -8.41
CA PHE A 64 -8.78 -11.39 -9.80
C PHE A 64 -8.03 -12.30 -10.79
N GLY A 65 -7.46 -13.42 -10.34
CA GLY A 65 -6.72 -14.35 -11.18
C GLY A 65 -5.35 -13.84 -11.63
N MET A 66 -4.87 -12.73 -11.06
CA MET A 66 -3.51 -12.24 -11.25
C MET A 66 -2.60 -12.95 -10.23
N GLY A 67 -2.21 -14.18 -10.56
CA GLY A 67 -1.21 -14.92 -9.80
C GLY A 67 0.15 -14.27 -9.98
N ILE A 68 0.63 -13.58 -8.94
CA ILE A 68 1.98 -13.01 -8.92
C ILE A 68 2.87 -13.91 -8.08
N ALA A 69 4.01 -14.32 -8.62
CA ALA A 69 4.92 -15.21 -7.89
C ALA A 69 5.49 -14.47 -6.67
N HIS A 70 5.79 -15.21 -5.62
CA HIS A 70 6.42 -14.63 -4.44
C HIS A 70 7.73 -13.93 -4.81
N GLY A 71 7.81 -12.64 -4.48
CA GLY A 71 9.00 -11.83 -4.72
C GLY A 71 9.06 -11.16 -6.09
N GLU A 72 8.04 -11.30 -6.95
CA GLU A 72 7.85 -10.44 -8.11
C GLU A 72 7.29 -9.08 -7.70
N GLU A 73 7.58 -8.06 -8.50
CA GLU A 73 7.04 -6.72 -8.31
C GLU A 73 5.56 -6.68 -8.66
N LEU A 74 4.77 -6.11 -7.76
CA LEU A 74 3.34 -5.96 -7.97
C LEU A 74 3.09 -4.72 -8.85
N PRO A 75 2.21 -4.79 -9.87
CA PRO A 75 1.87 -3.65 -10.73
C PRO A 75 0.93 -2.66 -10.03
N VAL A 76 1.13 -2.37 -8.75
CA VAL A 76 0.25 -1.50 -7.95
C VAL A 76 0.17 -0.10 -8.54
N ALA A 77 1.33 0.50 -8.85
CA ALA A 77 1.38 1.86 -9.40
C ALA A 77 0.63 2.01 -10.74
N PRO A 78 0.89 1.20 -11.78
CA PRO A 78 0.16 1.33 -13.05
C PRO A 78 -1.33 0.99 -12.92
N LEU A 79 -1.70 0.02 -12.07
CA LEU A 79 -3.11 -0.32 -11.84
C LEU A 79 -3.88 0.81 -11.16
N THR A 80 -3.35 1.39 -10.08
CA THR A 80 -4.06 2.46 -9.38
C THR A 80 -3.99 3.77 -10.16
N LEU A 81 -2.92 4.02 -10.92
CA LEU A 81 -2.86 5.17 -11.82
C LEU A 81 -3.92 5.07 -12.91
N PHE A 82 -4.09 3.89 -13.54
CA PHE A 82 -5.17 3.66 -14.49
C PHE A 82 -6.55 3.91 -13.86
N ALA A 83 -6.76 3.48 -12.62
CA ALA A 83 -8.01 3.75 -11.90
C ALA A 83 -8.25 5.25 -11.65
N ASP A 84 -7.19 6.02 -11.37
CA ASP A 84 -7.28 7.45 -11.08
C ASP A 84 -7.32 8.33 -12.35
N SER A 85 -6.71 7.90 -13.46
CA SER A 85 -6.60 8.68 -14.71
C SER A 85 -7.57 8.24 -15.80
N GLY A 86 -8.04 6.99 -15.77
CA GLY A 86 -8.78 6.35 -16.86
C GLY A 86 -7.92 5.93 -18.06
N GLU A 87 -6.60 6.18 -18.04
CA GLU A 87 -5.68 5.92 -19.14
C GLU A 87 -4.57 4.97 -18.75
N ALA A 88 -4.29 3.99 -19.61
CA ALA A 88 -3.22 3.02 -19.36
C ALA A 88 -1.86 3.73 -19.39
N PRO A 89 -1.10 3.73 -18.28
CA PRO A 89 0.12 4.52 -18.21
C PRO A 89 1.26 3.88 -19.00
N ALA A 90 2.00 4.70 -19.75
CA ALA A 90 3.21 4.29 -20.45
C ALA A 90 4.47 4.56 -19.61
N GLY A 91 5.46 3.67 -19.71
CA GLY A 91 6.72 3.76 -18.98
C GLY A 91 6.69 3.11 -17.60
N TYR A 92 7.70 3.41 -16.78
CA TYR A 92 7.84 2.83 -15.44
C TYR A 92 7.30 3.78 -14.37
N TRP A 93 6.38 3.28 -13.55
CA TRP A 93 5.68 4.05 -12.52
C TRP A 93 5.80 3.36 -11.17
N MET A 94 5.99 4.16 -10.13
CA MET A 94 5.99 3.73 -8.73
C MET A 94 4.98 4.53 -7.93
N ARG A 95 4.52 3.94 -6.81
CA ARG A 95 3.76 4.69 -5.80
C ARG A 95 4.72 5.59 -5.03
N ALA A 96 4.30 6.82 -4.80
CA ALA A 96 5.04 7.85 -4.06
C ALA A 96 4.13 8.44 -2.98
N ASP A 97 3.48 7.56 -2.23
CA ASP A 97 2.40 7.92 -1.31
C ASP A 97 2.88 8.90 -0.23
N PRO A 98 2.17 10.02 -0.03
CA PRO A 98 2.44 10.89 1.10
C PRO A 98 2.14 10.15 2.40
N VAL A 99 3.04 10.27 3.38
CA VAL A 99 2.97 9.65 4.70
C VAL A 99 3.47 10.64 5.75
N HIS A 100 3.10 10.44 7.01
CA HIS A 100 3.70 11.17 8.12
C HIS A 100 4.72 10.28 8.84
N LEU A 101 5.84 10.87 9.24
CA LEU A 101 6.90 10.19 9.98
C LEU A 101 6.99 10.80 11.37
N GLN A 102 6.62 10.01 12.38
CA GLN A 102 6.68 10.43 13.77
C GLN A 102 7.98 9.92 14.40
N ALA A 103 8.82 10.85 14.85
CA ALA A 103 9.98 10.51 15.66
C ALA A 103 9.54 10.03 17.06
N ASP A 104 9.99 8.84 17.42
CA ASP A 104 9.97 8.29 18.77
C ASP A 104 11.43 8.08 19.22
N ARG A 105 11.70 7.87 20.51
CA ARG A 105 13.05 7.93 21.10
C ARG A 105 14.13 7.22 20.27
N ASP A 106 13.85 5.99 19.87
CA ASP A 106 14.79 5.14 19.13
C ASP A 106 14.24 4.69 17.76
N ARG A 107 13.11 5.26 17.31
CA ARG A 107 12.35 4.77 16.14
C ARG A 107 11.72 5.90 15.35
N VAL A 108 11.46 5.65 14.07
CA VAL A 108 10.65 6.56 13.25
C VAL A 108 9.43 5.81 12.75
N ILE A 109 8.28 6.08 13.35
CA ILE A 109 7.04 5.36 13.07
C ILE A 109 6.32 6.03 11.89
N MET A 110 5.97 5.22 10.88
CA MET A 110 5.14 5.69 9.77
C MET A 110 3.67 5.73 10.18
N THR A 111 3.01 6.86 9.98
CA THR A 111 1.57 7.02 10.16
C THR A 111 0.92 7.54 8.87
N ASP A 112 -0.39 7.38 8.79
CA ASP A 112 -1.20 8.00 7.74
C ASP A 112 -1.10 9.54 7.84
N ILE A 113 -1.29 10.24 6.72
CA ILE A 113 -1.31 11.71 6.65
C ILE A 113 -2.55 12.31 7.31
N GLY A 114 -3.64 11.54 7.40
CA GLY A 114 -4.89 11.93 8.05
C GLY A 114 -5.67 13.03 7.32
N ASP A 115 -6.93 13.20 7.70
CA ASP A 115 -7.86 14.10 7.02
C ASP A 115 -7.48 15.59 7.15
N SER A 116 -6.78 15.97 8.21
CA SER A 116 -6.38 17.36 8.45
C SER A 116 -5.31 17.84 7.47
N PHE A 117 -4.31 17.01 7.15
CA PHE A 117 -3.31 17.31 6.14
C PHE A 117 -3.95 17.48 4.76
N LEU A 118 -4.90 16.59 4.45
CA LEU A 118 -5.63 16.59 3.19
C LEU A 118 -6.52 17.82 2.99
N ALA A 119 -7.07 18.37 4.06
CA ALA A 119 -7.93 19.55 4.02
C ALA A 119 -7.14 20.87 3.94
N GLY A 120 -5.93 20.91 4.51
CA GLY A 120 -5.15 22.14 4.68
C GLY A 120 -3.99 22.33 3.70
N THR A 121 -3.52 21.27 3.04
CA THR A 121 -2.32 21.32 2.21
C THR A 121 -2.66 21.51 0.72
N PRO A 122 -2.15 22.56 0.05
CA PRO A 122 -2.28 22.70 -1.40
C PRO A 122 -1.41 21.67 -2.13
N ILE A 123 -1.99 20.50 -2.39
CA ILE A 123 -1.35 19.33 -3.03
C ILE A 123 -0.63 19.71 -4.33
N ASP A 124 -1.25 20.53 -5.18
CA ASP A 124 -0.65 20.98 -6.44
C ASP A 124 0.62 21.81 -6.23
N GLY A 125 0.64 22.66 -5.20
CA GLY A 125 1.82 23.46 -4.84
C GLY A 125 2.97 22.57 -4.36
N LEU A 126 2.65 21.60 -3.51
CA LEU A 126 3.63 20.63 -3.00
C LEU A 126 4.19 19.74 -4.12
N ALA A 127 3.32 19.28 -5.02
CA ALA A 127 3.72 18.50 -6.18
C ALA A 127 4.58 19.32 -7.15
N ALA A 128 4.30 20.61 -7.33
CA ALA A 128 5.11 21.50 -8.16
C ALA A 128 6.51 21.73 -7.57
N GLU A 129 6.60 21.95 -6.26
CA GLU A 129 7.87 22.10 -5.55
C GLU A 129 8.73 20.83 -5.65
N LEU A 130 8.14 19.65 -5.41
CA LEU A 130 8.84 18.39 -5.57
C LEU A 130 9.25 18.14 -7.02
N ASN A 131 8.42 18.48 -8.00
CA ASN A 131 8.78 18.35 -9.42
C ASN A 131 9.96 19.25 -9.79
N ALA A 132 10.06 20.46 -9.24
CA ALA A 132 11.22 21.33 -9.49
C ALA A 132 12.55 20.68 -9.06
N PHE A 133 12.53 19.86 -8.01
CA PHE A 133 13.67 19.07 -7.56
C PHE A 133 13.86 17.75 -8.36
N LEU A 134 12.78 17.07 -8.72
CA LEU A 134 12.79 15.74 -9.33
C LEU A 134 13.05 15.75 -10.85
N GLU A 135 12.56 16.75 -11.58
CA GLU A 135 12.66 16.82 -13.04
C GLU A 135 14.12 16.85 -13.55
N PRO A 136 15.07 17.60 -12.93
CA PRO A 136 16.48 17.55 -13.32
C PRO A 136 17.12 16.16 -13.17
N LEU A 137 16.56 15.31 -12.29
CA LEU A 137 16.99 13.94 -12.07
C LEU A 137 16.30 12.94 -13.02
N GLY A 138 15.42 13.42 -13.90
CA GLY A 138 14.66 12.61 -14.86
C GLY A 138 13.41 11.96 -14.30
N TYR A 139 13.00 12.31 -13.08
CA TYR A 139 11.77 11.83 -12.45
C TYR A 139 10.64 12.83 -12.65
N ARG A 140 9.40 12.33 -12.62
CA ARG A 140 8.21 13.19 -12.63
C ARG A 140 7.16 12.69 -11.65
N LEU A 141 6.77 13.54 -10.72
CA LEU A 141 5.73 13.29 -9.75
C LEU A 141 4.37 13.68 -10.31
N HIS A 142 3.37 12.83 -10.12
CA HIS A 142 1.99 13.01 -10.52
C HIS A 142 1.07 12.73 -9.33
N ALA A 143 0.27 13.71 -8.93
CA ALA A 143 -0.57 13.68 -7.73
C ALA A 143 -2.05 13.94 -8.08
N PRO A 144 -2.72 13.04 -8.81
CA PRO A 144 -4.09 13.26 -9.31
C PRO A 144 -5.12 13.30 -8.17
N VAL A 145 -4.82 12.64 -7.05
CA VAL A 145 -5.60 12.72 -5.83
C VAL A 145 -4.68 12.90 -4.61
N PRO A 146 -5.11 13.63 -3.56
CA PRO A 146 -4.27 13.98 -2.42
C PRO A 146 -3.55 12.81 -1.72
N GLN A 147 -4.17 11.63 -1.69
CA GLN A 147 -3.69 10.45 -0.94
C GLN A 147 -2.87 9.47 -1.80
N ARG A 148 -2.87 9.61 -3.13
CA ARG A 148 -2.21 8.66 -4.04
C ARG A 148 -1.41 9.41 -5.07
N TRP A 149 -0.10 9.33 -4.91
CA TRP A 149 0.85 9.98 -5.79
C TRP A 149 1.69 8.94 -6.50
N TYR A 150 2.21 9.35 -7.65
CA TYR A 150 2.87 8.47 -8.60
C TYR A 150 4.17 9.10 -9.05
N LEU A 151 5.25 8.34 -9.05
CA LEU A 151 6.55 8.76 -9.55
C LEU A 151 6.85 8.01 -10.84
N ARG A 152 6.95 8.74 -11.95
CA ARG A 152 7.47 8.22 -13.21
C ARG A 152 8.98 8.19 -13.13
N ALA A 153 9.57 7.00 -13.29
CA ALA A 153 11.01 6.84 -13.35
C ALA A 153 11.50 6.84 -14.81
N PRO A 154 12.71 7.36 -15.07
CA PRO A 154 13.28 7.34 -16.42
C PRO A 154 13.64 5.91 -16.86
N HIS A 155 14.04 5.06 -15.92
CA HIS A 155 14.35 3.65 -16.14
C HIS A 155 13.84 2.81 -14.97
N PRO A 156 13.55 1.50 -15.17
CA PRO A 156 13.24 0.58 -14.08
C PRO A 156 14.42 0.52 -13.10
N PRO A 157 14.25 1.00 -11.87
CA PRO A 157 15.32 1.03 -10.89
C PRO A 157 15.45 -0.35 -10.22
N ARG A 158 16.67 -0.78 -9.92
CA ARG A 158 16.97 -2.09 -9.33
C ARG A 158 16.79 -2.05 -7.81
N LEU A 159 15.53 -1.99 -7.37
CA LEU A 159 15.16 -1.94 -5.96
C LEU A 159 13.97 -2.82 -5.59
N ARG A 160 13.79 -3.01 -4.29
CA ARG A 160 12.59 -3.57 -3.66
C ARG A 160 12.10 -2.58 -2.62
N THR A 161 10.82 -2.23 -2.69
CA THR A 161 10.11 -1.40 -1.70
C THR A 161 9.14 -2.22 -0.86
N SER A 162 8.65 -1.61 0.22
CA SER A 162 7.50 -2.10 0.97
C SER A 162 6.27 -1.25 0.63
N PRO A 163 5.08 -1.84 0.45
CA PRO A 163 3.85 -1.07 0.31
C PRO A 163 3.52 -0.37 1.64
N VAL A 164 2.91 0.81 1.59
CA VAL A 164 2.52 1.58 2.80
C VAL A 164 1.65 0.75 3.75
N SER A 165 0.74 -0.07 3.21
CA SER A 165 -0.11 -0.99 3.97
C SER A 165 0.65 -1.95 4.89
N ALA A 166 1.90 -2.30 4.55
CA ALA A 166 2.74 -3.18 5.34
C ALA A 166 3.61 -2.44 6.37
N VAL A 167 3.75 -1.11 6.24
CA VAL A 167 4.67 -0.28 7.05
C VAL A 167 3.92 0.62 8.05
N LEU A 168 2.65 0.94 7.80
CA LEU A 168 1.84 1.73 8.73
C LEU A 168 1.92 1.21 10.18
N GLY A 169 2.23 2.11 11.12
CA GLY A 169 2.39 1.82 12.54
C GLY A 169 3.70 1.11 12.91
N ARG A 170 4.65 0.97 11.99
CA ARG A 170 5.95 0.32 12.21
C ARG A 170 7.10 1.29 12.03
N ASP A 171 8.28 0.87 12.49
CA ASP A 171 9.52 1.60 12.25
C ASP A 171 9.90 1.56 10.77
N VAL A 172 10.06 2.73 10.15
CA VAL A 172 10.36 2.87 8.72
C VAL A 172 11.75 2.32 8.37
N HIS A 173 12.69 2.29 9.32
CA HIS A 173 14.06 1.83 9.07
C HIS A 173 14.13 0.38 8.60
N ASP A 174 13.25 -0.49 9.12
CA ASP A 174 13.14 -1.89 8.73
C ASP A 174 12.61 -2.07 7.30
N HIS A 175 11.95 -1.04 6.77
CA HIS A 175 11.20 -1.05 5.52
C HIS A 175 11.81 -0.16 4.42
N MET A 176 12.98 0.43 4.67
CA MET A 176 13.71 1.25 3.69
C MET A 176 14.01 0.48 2.40
N PRO A 177 14.12 1.17 1.24
CA PRO A 177 14.47 0.54 -0.03
C PRO A 177 15.71 -0.36 0.07
N ARG A 178 15.65 -1.51 -0.62
CA ARG A 178 16.71 -2.52 -0.71
C ARG A 178 17.03 -2.79 -2.18
N GLY A 179 18.18 -3.36 -2.50
CA GLY A 179 18.62 -3.61 -3.87
C GLY A 179 19.86 -2.82 -4.26
N GLU A 180 20.25 -2.89 -5.53
CA GLU A 180 21.48 -2.26 -6.05
C GLU A 180 21.41 -0.73 -5.97
N ASP A 181 20.24 -0.16 -6.23
CA ASP A 181 20.05 1.30 -6.24
C ASP A 181 19.67 1.85 -4.85
N ALA A 182 19.59 1.01 -3.81
CA ALA A 182 19.05 1.39 -2.50
C ALA A 182 19.73 2.60 -1.86
N ARG A 183 21.05 2.74 -2.01
CA ARG A 183 21.79 3.88 -1.44
C ARG A 183 21.36 5.20 -2.06
N GLN A 184 21.24 5.25 -3.39
CA GLN A 184 20.80 6.44 -4.11
C GLN A 184 19.37 6.81 -3.71
N TRP A 185 18.48 5.81 -3.60
CA TRP A 185 17.09 6.03 -3.21
C TRP A 185 16.95 6.51 -1.77
N ARG A 186 17.77 6.03 -0.83
CA ARG A 186 17.79 6.56 0.54
C ARG A 186 18.26 8.01 0.60
N ALA A 187 19.27 8.37 -0.19
CA ALA A 187 19.69 9.76 -0.30
C ALA A 187 18.57 10.63 -0.87
N LEU A 188 17.91 10.18 -1.94
CA LEU A 188 16.76 10.88 -2.54
C LEU A 188 15.62 11.09 -1.53
N LEU A 189 15.25 10.06 -0.76
CA LEU A 189 14.24 10.16 0.29
C LEU A 189 14.62 11.19 1.37
N ASN A 190 15.88 11.22 1.78
CA ASN A 190 16.36 12.20 2.75
C ASN A 190 16.30 13.64 2.22
N GLU A 191 16.70 13.87 0.96
CA GLU A 191 16.59 15.18 0.32
C GLU A 191 15.13 15.65 0.23
N ILE A 192 14.23 14.74 -0.16
CA ILE A 192 12.78 15.02 -0.18
C ILE A 192 12.28 15.36 1.22
N GLN A 193 12.69 14.61 2.25
CA GLN A 193 12.30 14.90 3.64
C GLN A 193 12.79 16.29 4.08
N MET A 194 14.03 16.66 3.77
CA MET A 194 14.56 17.98 4.09
C MET A 194 13.80 19.08 3.33
N LEU A 195 13.43 18.86 2.07
CA LEU A 195 12.64 19.81 1.29
C LEU A 195 11.22 19.99 1.85
N LEU A 196 10.60 18.92 2.36
CA LEU A 196 9.24 18.97 2.93
C LEU A 196 9.19 19.55 4.36
N HIS A 197 10.33 19.62 5.06
CA HIS A 197 10.42 20.06 6.46
C HIS A 197 11.32 21.29 6.68
N GLY A 198 11.98 21.79 5.63
CA GLY A 198 12.81 22.99 5.63
C GLY A 198 11.99 24.25 5.39
#